data_AF-A0A4P8HT36-F1
#
_entry.id   AF-A0A4P8HT36-F1
#
_cell.length_a   1.000
_cell.length_b   1.000
_cell.length_c   1.000
_cell.angle_alpha   90.00
_cell.angle_beta   90.00
_cell.angle_gamma   90.00
#
_symmetry.space_group_name_H-M   'P 1'
#
loop_
_entity.id
_entity.type
_entity.pdbx_description
1 polymer ?
#
loop_
_entity_poly.entity_id
_entity_poly.type
_entity_poly.pdbx_seq_one_letter_code
_entity_poly.pdbx_strand_id
1 'polypeptide(L)'
;MRVWLRADADFLTEKARFSYSVVALRAGRQYLTVDANGAVSLADGAPGEAQSFQWTETPTGELVLMSIANNRFLRVDPASRRIAVDSQGSLTESADGTRFI
;
A
#
# COMPACT_ATOMS: atom_id res chain seq x y z
N MET A 1 0.73 -20.08 5.39
CA MET A 1 0.68 -18.60 5.54
C MET A 1 2.08 -18.15 5.94
N ARG A 2 2.76 -17.38 5.09
CA ARG A 2 4.15 -16.94 5.33
C ARG A 2 4.09 -15.43 5.58
N VAL A 3 4.61 -15.00 6.73
CA VAL A 3 4.64 -13.60 7.16
C VAL A 3 6.07 -13.10 7.02
N TRP A 4 6.23 -11.92 6.40
CA TRP A 4 7.52 -11.29 6.19
C TRP A 4 7.67 -10.12 7.17
N LEU A 5 8.75 -10.14 7.95
CA LEU A 5 9.11 -9.11 8.92
C LEU A 5 10.17 -8.20 8.29
N ARG A 6 9.96 -6.88 8.38
CA ARG A 6 11.04 -5.91 8.18
C ARG A 6 11.49 -5.42 9.55
N ALA A 7 12.80 -5.45 9.79
CA ALA A 7 13.42 -4.88 10.99
C ALA A 7 14.16 -3.61 10.55
N ASP A 8 13.83 -2.49 11.17
CA ASP A 8 14.64 -1.28 11.10
C ASP A 8 15.39 -1.14 12.43
N ALA A 9 16.71 -0.99 12.35
CA ALA A 9 17.60 -0.98 13.50
C ALA A 9 18.30 0.37 13.58
N ASP A 10 17.99 1.13 14.61
CA ASP A 10 18.74 2.31 14.97
C ASP A 10 19.92 1.89 15.86
N PHE A 11 21.12 1.85 15.26
CA PHE A 11 22.35 1.44 15.94
C PHE A 11 22.75 2.41 17.08
N LEU A 12 22.26 3.65 17.06
CA LEU A 12 22.58 4.64 18.08
C LEU A 12 21.72 4.49 19.35
N THR A 13 20.56 3.83 19.26
CA THR A 13 19.62 3.71 20.38
C THR A 13 19.32 2.27 20.80
N GLU A 14 19.95 1.27 20.17
CA GLU A 14 19.75 -0.17 20.42
C GLU A 14 18.26 -0.60 20.40
N LYS A 15 17.44 0.08 19.59
CA LYS A 15 16.01 -0.22 19.47
C LYS A 15 15.73 -0.80 18.09
N ALA A 16 15.22 -2.04 18.07
CA ALA A 16 14.66 -2.65 16.87
C ALA A 16 13.14 -2.45 16.86
N ARG A 17 12.61 -1.89 15.79
CA ARG A 17 11.16 -1.86 15.53
C ARG A 17 10.83 -2.94 14.51
N PHE A 18 9.99 -3.89 14.92
CA PHE A 18 9.44 -4.92 14.04
C PHE A 18 8.10 -4.44 13.50
N SER A 19 7.96 -4.37 12.17
CA SER A 19 6.72 -3.93 11.54
C SER A 19 6.22 -4.97 10.55
N TYR A 20 5.01 -5.47 10.78
CA TYR A 20 4.25 -6.28 9.82
C TYR A 20 3.51 -5.31 8.87
N SER A 21 4.16 -4.91 7.79
CA SER A 21 3.65 -3.82 6.95
C SER A 21 2.87 -4.26 5.71
N VAL A 22 2.55 -5.55 5.53
CA VAL A 22 1.79 -6.00 4.34
C VAL A 22 0.35 -6.33 4.68
N VAL A 23 -0.58 -5.75 3.92
CA VAL A 23 -2.04 -5.91 4.07
C VAL A 23 -2.70 -6.23 2.73
N ALA A 24 -3.90 -6.80 2.78
CA ALA A 24 -4.77 -6.97 1.62
C ALA A 24 -6.09 -6.23 1.85
N LEU A 25 -6.53 -5.46 0.86
CA LEU A 25 -7.79 -4.71 0.92
C LEU A 25 -8.93 -5.58 0.41
N ARG A 26 -10.02 -5.69 1.19
CA ARG A 26 -11.15 -6.57 0.88
C ARG A 26 -12.44 -5.78 0.73
N ALA A 27 -13.16 -6.01 -0.37
CA ALA A 27 -14.51 -5.53 -0.62
C ALA A 27 -15.46 -6.74 -0.75
N GLY A 28 -16.28 -6.97 0.28
CA GLY A 28 -17.16 -8.15 0.33
C GLY A 28 -16.36 -9.46 0.40
N ARG A 29 -16.38 -10.25 -0.68
CA ARG A 29 -15.59 -11.51 -0.80
C ARG A 29 -14.33 -11.36 -1.65
N GLN A 30 -14.20 -10.21 -2.31
CA GLN A 30 -13.15 -9.96 -3.29
C GLN A 30 -12.05 -9.09 -2.70
N TYR A 31 -10.85 -9.24 -3.21
CA TYR A 31 -9.68 -8.45 -2.83
C TYR A 31 -9.31 -7.49 -3.94
N LEU A 32 -8.88 -6.28 -3.55
CA LEU A 32 -8.30 -5.34 -4.47
C LEU A 32 -7.04 -5.96 -5.09
N THR A 33 -7.03 -6.02 -6.41
CA THR A 33 -6.01 -6.71 -7.19
C THR A 33 -5.39 -5.73 -8.16
N VAL A 34 -4.06 -5.71 -8.21
CA VAL A 34 -3.25 -4.84 -9.06
C VAL A 34 -2.37 -5.71 -9.93
N ASP A 35 -2.41 -5.49 -11.24
CA ASP A 35 -1.47 -6.13 -12.16
C ASP A 35 -0.15 -5.36 -12.28
N ALA A 36 0.83 -5.93 -12.98
CA ALA A 36 2.14 -5.31 -13.19
C ALA A 36 2.08 -3.96 -13.92
N ASN A 37 1.01 -3.69 -14.68
CA ASN A 37 0.80 -2.45 -15.42
C ASN A 37 0.03 -1.40 -14.60
N GLY A 38 -0.43 -1.72 -13.39
CA GLY A 38 -1.21 -0.84 -12.54
C GLY A 38 -2.72 -0.88 -12.78
N ALA A 39 -3.21 -1.84 -13.56
CA ALA A 39 -4.65 -2.05 -13.72
C ALA A 39 -5.25 -2.59 -12.42
N VAL A 40 -6.37 -2.00 -12.01
CA VAL A 40 -7.04 -2.29 -10.74
C VAL A 40 -8.32 -3.08 -10.99
N SER A 41 -8.50 -4.16 -10.24
CA SER A 41 -9.69 -5.02 -10.30
C SER A 41 -10.05 -5.58 -8.93
N LEU A 42 -11.21 -6.23 -8.84
CA LEU A 42 -11.62 -7.03 -7.68
C LEU A 42 -11.62 -8.51 -8.08
N ALA A 43 -10.93 -9.35 -7.30
CA ALA A 43 -10.85 -10.78 -7.57
C ALA A 43 -11.16 -11.60 -6.31
N ASP A 44 -11.85 -12.73 -6.48
CA ASP A 44 -12.05 -13.72 -5.43
C ASP A 44 -10.79 -14.59 -5.26
N GLY A 45 -10.67 -15.23 -4.09
CA GLY A 45 -9.60 -16.18 -3.79
C GLY A 45 -8.71 -15.75 -2.63
N ALA A 46 -7.62 -16.49 -2.42
CA ALA A 46 -6.65 -16.15 -1.40
C ALA A 46 -5.74 -15.01 -1.90
N PRO A 47 -5.46 -13.99 -1.07
CA PRO A 47 -4.58 -12.90 -1.46
C PRO A 47 -3.14 -13.38 -1.68
N GLY A 48 -2.58 -13.01 -2.82
CA GLY A 48 -1.17 -13.16 -3.18
C GLY A 48 -0.50 -11.82 -3.39
N GLU A 49 0.58 -11.78 -4.18
CA GLU A 49 1.37 -10.57 -4.42
C GLU A 49 0.53 -9.44 -5.05
N ALA A 50 -0.34 -9.77 -6.01
CA ALA A 50 -1.24 -8.83 -6.67
C ALA A 50 -2.28 -8.18 -5.73
N GLN A 51 -2.54 -8.79 -4.57
CA GLN A 51 -3.45 -8.28 -3.54
C GLN A 51 -2.69 -7.74 -2.31
N SER A 52 -1.36 -7.71 -2.37
CA SER A 52 -0.51 -7.31 -1.25
C SER A 52 -0.07 -5.87 -1.38
N PHE A 53 -0.30 -5.10 -0.32
CA PHE A 53 0.07 -3.70 -0.22
C PHE A 53 0.95 -3.50 0.99
N GLN A 54 2.11 -2.87 0.81
CA GLN A 54 2.87 -2.32 1.91
C GLN A 54 2.14 -1.08 2.44
N TRP A 55 1.77 -1.07 3.72
CA TRP A 55 1.20 0.09 4.39
C TRP A 55 2.27 0.83 5.19
N THR A 56 2.18 2.16 5.20
CA THR A 56 3.05 3.03 5.98
C THR A 56 2.25 4.25 6.40
N GLU A 57 2.43 4.67 7.64
CA GLU A 57 1.88 5.93 8.16
C GLU A 57 2.94 7.03 8.00
N THR A 58 2.54 8.18 7.45
CA THR A 58 3.42 9.34 7.37
C THR A 58 3.63 9.96 8.76
N PRO A 59 4.66 10.80 8.97
CA PRO A 59 4.82 11.53 10.23
C PRO A 59 3.62 12.42 10.60
N THR A 60 2.81 12.79 9.61
CA THR A 60 1.60 13.59 9.75
C THR A 60 0.34 12.76 9.96
N GLY A 61 0.46 11.43 10.03
CA GLY A 61 -0.63 10.50 10.39
C GLY A 61 -1.46 9.97 9.23
N GLU A 62 -1.08 10.26 7.98
CA GLU A 62 -1.81 9.76 6.82
C GLU A 62 -1.35 8.34 6.46
N LEU A 63 -2.30 7.51 6.04
CA LEU A 63 -2.02 6.17 5.55
C LEU A 63 -1.63 6.22 4.07
N VAL A 64 -0.55 5.55 3.71
CA VAL A 64 -0.09 5.35 2.33
C VAL A 64 0.04 3.86 2.05
N LEU A 65 -0.45 3.42 0.89
CA LEU A 65 -0.42 2.02 0.46
C LEU A 65 0.35 1.87 -0.84
N MET A 66 1.39 1.05 -0.84
CA MET A 66 2.18 0.71 -2.03
C MET A 66 1.87 -0.73 -2.46
N SER A 67 1.48 -0.93 -3.71
CA SER A 67 1.34 -2.27 -4.27
C SER A 67 2.69 -2.95 -4.39
N ILE A 68 2.79 -4.19 -3.91
CA ILE A 68 4.00 -5.00 -4.06
C ILE A 68 4.18 -5.44 -5.52
N ALA A 69 3.08 -5.65 -6.26
CA ALA A 69 3.12 -6.18 -7.62
C ALA A 69 3.79 -5.25 -8.64
N ASN A 70 3.77 -3.94 -8.40
CA ASN A 70 4.37 -2.95 -9.31
C ASN A 70 5.18 -1.85 -8.63
N ASN A 71 5.30 -1.87 -7.29
CA ASN A 71 5.97 -0.85 -6.48
C ASN A 71 5.44 0.57 -6.72
N ARG A 72 4.13 0.70 -6.98
CA ARG A 72 3.43 1.98 -7.13
C ARG A 72 2.44 2.22 -6.01
N PHE A 73 2.20 3.49 -5.71
CA PHE A 73 1.29 3.90 -4.66
C PHE A 73 -0.15 3.92 -5.14
N LEU A 74 -1.03 3.40 -4.29
CA LEU A 74 -2.46 3.46 -4.47
C LEU A 74 -2.94 4.90 -4.23
N ARG A 75 -3.75 5.39 -5.15
CA ARG A 75 -4.27 6.75 -5.21
C ARG A 75 -5.76 6.70 -5.48
N VAL A 76 -6.53 7.52 -4.77
CA VAL A 76 -7.92 7.80 -5.12
C VAL A 76 -7.95 9.16 -5.82
N ASP A 77 -8.32 9.14 -7.09
CA ASP A 77 -8.49 10.37 -7.84
C ASP A 77 -9.68 11.16 -7.28
N PRO A 78 -9.49 12.42 -6.82
CA PRO A 78 -10.52 13.14 -6.09
C PRO A 78 -11.70 13.57 -6.97
N ALA A 79 -11.49 13.73 -8.28
CA ALA A 79 -12.53 14.15 -9.22
C ALA A 79 -13.39 12.98 -9.67
N SER A 80 -12.77 11.87 -10.04
CA SER A 80 -13.44 10.68 -10.59
C SER A 80 -13.78 9.62 -9.54
N ARG A 81 -13.23 9.73 -8.33
CA ARG A 81 -13.30 8.73 -7.23
C ARG A 81 -12.82 7.35 -7.66
N ARG A 82 -11.97 7.28 -8.69
CA ARG A 82 -11.39 6.04 -9.18
C ARG A 82 -10.12 5.72 -8.40
N ILE A 83 -9.92 4.42 -8.14
CA ILE A 83 -8.67 3.91 -7.60
C ILE A 83 -7.70 3.69 -8.76
N ALA A 84 -6.49 4.23 -8.63
CA ALA A 84 -5.37 4.00 -9.53
C ALA A 84 -4.14 3.58 -8.72
N VAL A 85 -3.25 2.79 -9.32
CA VAL A 85 -2.00 2.32 -8.67
C VAL A 85 -0.84 2.56 -9.61
N ASP A 86 -0.62 3.83 -9.94
CA ASP A 86 0.32 4.33 -10.93
C ASP A 86 1.30 5.38 -10.37
N SER A 87 1.06 5.87 -9.14
CA SER A 87 1.87 6.94 -8.55
C SER A 87 3.26 6.44 -8.14
N GLN A 88 4.30 7.24 -8.43
CA GLN A 88 5.68 6.92 -8.06
C GLN A 88 6.03 7.31 -6.62
N GLY A 89 5.13 7.97 -5.89
CA GLY A 89 5.35 8.37 -4.49
C GLY A 89 6.24 9.60 -4.30
N SER A 90 6.79 10.18 -5.37
CA SER A 90 7.22 11.57 -5.33
C SER A 90 5.96 12.40 -5.48
N LEU A 91 5.46 13.01 -4.40
CA LEU A 91 4.73 14.27 -4.43
C LEU A 91 4.72 14.85 -3.02
N THR A 92 5.54 15.88 -2.84
CA THR A 92 5.68 16.72 -1.64
C THR A 92 4.39 17.50 -1.33
N GLU A 93 3.29 17.28 -2.06
CA GLU A 93 2.00 17.94 -1.88
C GLU A 93 0.89 16.95 -1.57
N SER A 94 0.14 17.20 -0.50
CA SER A 94 -0.95 16.37 0.02
C SER A 94 -2.18 16.22 -0.90
N ALA A 95 -2.14 16.75 -2.13
CA ALA A 95 -3.31 16.85 -3.02
C ALA A 95 -3.46 15.70 -4.04
N ASP A 96 -2.53 14.74 -4.08
CA ASP A 96 -2.53 13.70 -5.12
C ASP A 96 -3.55 12.57 -4.88
N GLY A 97 -4.03 12.40 -3.65
CA GLY A 97 -5.01 11.37 -3.28
C GLY A 97 -4.38 10.03 -2.89
N THR A 98 -3.07 9.97 -2.65
CA THR A 98 -2.38 8.76 -2.13
C THR A 98 -2.46 8.62 -0.61
N ARG A 99 -2.97 9.66 0.07
CA ARG A 99 -3.08 9.76 1.53
C ARG A 99 -4.51 9.56 1.99
N PHE A 100 -4.71 8.60 2.89
CA PHE A 100 -6.01 8.28 3.46
C PHE A 100 -6.07 8.75 4.93
N ILE A 101 -7.16 9.43 5.29
CA ILE A 101 -7.51 9.84 6.67
C ILE A 101 -8.75 9.08 7.17
#